data_AF-A0A9E5DIF4-F1
#
_entry.id   AF-A0A9E5DIF4-F1
#
_cell.length_a   1.000
_cell.length_b   1.000
_cell.length_c   1.000
_cell.angle_alpha   90.00
_cell.angle_beta   90.00
_cell.angle_gamma   90.00
#
_symmetry.space_group_name_H-M   'P 1'
#
loop_
_entity.id
_entity.type
_entity.pdbx_description
1 polymer ?
#
loop_
_entity_poly.entity_id
_entity_poly.type
_entity_poly.pdbx_seq_one_letter_code
_entity_poly.pdbx_strand_id
1 'polypeptide(L)'
;MREKIKEYIPLLLALTVLVSTVMAAVFVYYPIEATVSPVQPPIVFALGSNAGGSDLRGGTIGVAVGNSGTSLSITVHPTYQVSYYRNLAVIKNTDNKAYYVNLTVYTPISSWANGNITLIVYGSGTVRSLTGWPKTVPTNSTNDPYSYLNPTASSYVAILDLTKSSSTSFQINASQTLEVDLLIYIPEGVQLPSSATAQVYLVYSPVSETPPSVAP
;
A
#
# COMPACT_ATOMS: atom_id res chain seq x y z
N MET A 1 21.81 -64.70 -36.64
CA MET A 1 21.88 -63.41 -35.91
C MET A 1 20.64 -63.14 -35.03
N ARG A 2 19.42 -63.54 -35.43
CA ARG A 2 18.18 -63.34 -34.64
C ARG A 2 18.03 -64.23 -33.38
N GLU A 3 18.65 -65.40 -33.33
CA GLU A 3 18.53 -66.33 -32.18
C GLU A 3 19.27 -65.83 -30.93
N LYS A 4 20.49 -65.28 -31.08
CA LYS A 4 21.26 -64.74 -29.95
C LYS A 4 20.60 -63.54 -29.25
N ILE A 5 19.76 -62.78 -29.95
CA ILE A 5 19.10 -61.60 -29.37
C ILE A 5 18.03 -62.02 -28.34
N LYS A 6 17.37 -63.16 -28.54
CA LYS A 6 16.32 -63.66 -27.64
C LYS A 6 16.87 -64.09 -26.28
N GLU A 7 18.11 -64.55 -26.22
CA GLU A 7 18.79 -64.96 -24.98
C GLU A 7 19.14 -63.78 -24.06
N TYR A 8 19.35 -62.58 -24.62
CA TYR A 8 19.68 -61.37 -23.83
C TYR A 8 18.46 -60.57 -23.37
N ILE A 9 17.27 -60.82 -23.94
CA ILE A 9 16.01 -60.16 -23.51
C ILE A 9 15.72 -60.37 -22.02
N PRO A 10 15.78 -61.60 -21.45
CA PRO A 10 15.54 -61.78 -20.02
C PRO A 10 16.61 -61.11 -19.15
N LEU A 11 17.86 -61.04 -19.62
CA LEU A 11 18.95 -60.35 -18.93
C LEU A 11 18.71 -58.82 -18.90
N LEU A 12 18.32 -58.24 -20.03
CA LEU A 12 17.96 -56.81 -20.14
C LEU A 12 16.74 -56.48 -19.30
N LEU A 13 15.74 -57.37 -19.26
CA LEU A 13 14.55 -57.20 -18.42
C LEU A 13 14.91 -57.25 -16.93
N ALA A 14 15.72 -58.22 -16.52
CA ALA A 14 16.21 -58.33 -15.14
C ALA A 14 17.05 -57.12 -14.73
N LEU A 15 17.93 -56.63 -15.62
CA LEU A 15 18.71 -55.42 -15.38
C LEU A 15 17.82 -54.18 -15.24
N THR A 16 16.78 -54.07 -16.07
CA THR A 16 15.83 -52.94 -16.01
C THR A 16 15.03 -52.93 -14.70
N VAL A 17 14.61 -54.11 -14.21
CA VAL A 17 13.92 -54.25 -12.92
C VAL A 17 14.85 -53.96 -11.74
N LEU A 18 16.13 -54.33 -11.83
CA LEU A 18 17.14 -54.01 -10.81
C LEU A 18 17.49 -52.51 -10.78
N VAL A 19 17.48 -51.82 -11.92
CA VAL A 19 17.72 -50.37 -11.98
C VAL A 19 16.49 -49.58 -11.54
N SER A 20 15.27 -50.10 -11.75
CA SER A 20 14.04 -49.39 -11.37
C SER A 20 13.75 -49.39 -9.86
N THR A 21 14.27 -50.34 -9.09
CA THR A 21 14.11 -50.37 -7.62
C THR A 21 15.01 -49.40 -6.86
N VAL A 22 16.03 -48.84 -7.51
CA VAL A 22 16.99 -47.89 -6.89
C VAL A 22 16.48 -46.43 -6.94
N MET A 23 15.44 -46.14 -7.72
CA MET A 23 14.76 -44.83 -7.72
C MET A 23 13.66 -44.75 -6.65
N ALA A 24 13.92 -45.25 -5.44
CA ALA A 24 13.14 -44.85 -4.28
C ALA A 24 13.46 -43.37 -4.02
N ALA A 25 12.60 -42.48 -4.51
CA ALA A 25 12.70 -41.06 -4.22
C ALA A 25 12.60 -40.86 -2.70
N VAL A 26 13.74 -40.60 -2.06
CA VAL A 26 13.81 -40.26 -0.64
C VAL A 26 13.33 -38.82 -0.51
N PHE A 27 12.04 -38.65 -0.24
CA PHE A 27 11.50 -37.36 0.17
C PHE A 27 11.77 -37.19 1.66
N VAL A 28 12.70 -36.31 2.01
CA VAL A 28 12.89 -35.90 3.41
C VAL A 28 11.89 -34.78 3.70
N TYR A 29 10.89 -35.07 4.53
CA TYR A 29 9.92 -34.10 5.00
C TYR A 29 10.37 -33.56 6.37
N TYR A 30 10.76 -32.29 6.41
CA TYR A 30 10.94 -31.56 7.66
C TYR A 30 9.64 -30.79 7.91
N PRO A 31 8.76 -31.22 8.83
CA PRO A 31 7.59 -30.43 9.20
C PRO A 31 8.07 -29.10 9.78
N ILE A 32 7.63 -27.99 9.19
CA ILE A 32 7.82 -26.65 9.77
C ILE A 32 6.50 -26.29 10.44
N GLU A 33 6.53 -26.19 11.76
CA GLU A 33 5.42 -25.65 12.54
C GLU A 33 5.63 -24.15 12.69
N ALA A 34 4.70 -23.35 12.17
CA ALA A 34 4.68 -21.90 12.36
C ALA A 34 3.55 -21.54 13.33
N THR A 35 3.91 -21.02 14.49
CA THR A 35 2.95 -20.45 15.44
C THR A 35 2.90 -18.94 15.28
N VAL A 36 1.72 -18.39 14.96
CA VAL A 36 1.49 -16.94 14.85
C VAL A 36 0.68 -16.48 16.04
N SER A 37 1.24 -15.58 16.85
CA SER A 37 0.55 -14.95 17.98
C SER A 37 0.38 -13.45 17.69
N PRO A 38 -0.83 -13.00 17.30
CA PRO A 38 -1.07 -11.60 16.99
C PRO A 38 -0.82 -10.69 18.19
N VAL A 39 -0.19 -9.54 17.95
CA VAL A 39 0.00 -8.46 18.94
C VAL A 39 -0.62 -7.16 18.41
N GLN A 40 -0.84 -6.19 19.29
CA GLN A 40 -1.35 -4.88 18.87
C GLN A 40 -0.37 -4.24 17.87
N PRO A 41 -0.85 -3.70 16.74
CA PRO A 41 0.02 -3.14 15.72
C PRO A 41 0.75 -1.88 16.23
N PRO A 42 2.09 -1.80 16.09
CA PRO A 42 2.87 -0.63 16.49
C PRO A 42 2.71 0.55 15.53
N ILE A 43 2.33 0.31 14.28
CA ILE A 43 2.03 1.36 13.32
C ILE A 43 0.52 1.43 13.13
N VAL A 44 -0.06 2.58 13.48
CA VAL A 44 -1.50 2.79 13.45
C VAL A 44 -1.86 4.12 12.80
N PHE A 45 -3.01 4.15 12.15
CA PHE A 45 -3.74 5.37 11.87
C PHE A 45 -4.40 5.91 13.15
N ALA A 46 -4.52 7.23 13.22
CA ALA A 46 -5.43 7.91 14.15
C ALA A 46 -6.07 9.12 13.45
N LEU A 47 -7.10 9.67 14.07
CA LEU A 47 -7.76 10.87 13.56
C LEU A 47 -6.80 12.07 13.59
N GLY A 48 -6.80 12.85 12.50
CA GLY A 48 -6.09 14.11 12.43
C GLY A 48 -6.93 15.26 13.00
N SER A 49 -6.34 16.44 13.13
CA SER A 49 -7.02 17.59 13.76
C SER A 49 -8.21 18.13 12.95
N ASN A 50 -8.31 17.78 11.67
CA ASN A 50 -9.39 18.21 10.79
C ASN A 50 -10.43 17.10 10.53
N ALA A 51 -10.26 15.93 11.15
CA ALA A 51 -11.28 14.87 11.11
C ALA A 51 -12.58 15.36 11.74
N GLY A 52 -13.72 15.18 11.06
CA GLY A 52 -15.01 15.71 11.50
C GLY A 52 -15.16 17.23 11.35
N GLY A 53 -14.15 17.92 10.80
CA GLY A 53 -14.20 19.34 10.52
C GLY A 53 -15.22 19.70 9.43
N SER A 54 -15.40 21.01 9.21
CA SER A 54 -16.28 21.52 8.16
C SER A 54 -15.78 21.12 6.78
N ASP A 55 -16.73 20.67 5.96
CA ASP A 55 -16.56 20.39 4.55
C ASP A 55 -17.35 21.41 3.71
N LEU A 56 -17.21 21.36 2.39
CA LEU A 56 -17.97 22.19 1.48
C LEU A 56 -19.48 21.92 1.58
N ARG A 57 -20.27 22.94 1.25
CA ARG A 57 -21.76 22.92 1.25
C ARG A 57 -22.40 22.55 2.60
N GLY A 58 -21.71 22.82 3.71
CA GLY A 58 -22.20 22.51 5.06
C GLY A 58 -22.09 21.03 5.43
N GLY A 59 -21.34 20.24 4.66
CA GLY A 59 -20.98 18.87 5.03
C GLY A 59 -19.93 18.82 6.13
N THR A 60 -19.57 17.60 6.52
CA THR A 60 -18.47 17.31 7.45
C THR A 60 -17.52 16.30 6.83
N ILE A 61 -16.23 16.46 7.13
CA ILE A 61 -15.20 15.54 6.68
C ILE A 61 -15.34 14.24 7.46
N GLY A 62 -15.74 13.16 6.78
CA GLY A 62 -15.80 11.82 7.35
C GLY A 62 -14.42 11.18 7.37
N VAL A 63 -13.89 10.87 8.55
CA VAL A 63 -12.67 10.07 8.69
C VAL A 63 -12.97 8.94 9.67
N ALA A 64 -12.79 7.70 9.22
CA ALA A 64 -12.96 6.52 10.04
C ALA A 64 -11.68 5.68 10.03
N VAL A 65 -11.24 5.32 11.23
CA VAL A 65 -10.10 4.43 11.47
C VAL A 65 -10.66 3.09 11.93
N GLY A 66 -10.22 1.99 11.33
CA GLY A 66 -10.66 0.65 11.74
C GLY A 66 -10.25 0.35 13.19
N ASN A 67 -10.96 -0.58 13.85
CA ASN A 67 -10.77 -0.88 15.29
C ASN A 67 -9.32 -1.22 15.66
N SER A 68 -8.57 -1.84 14.75
CA SER A 68 -7.16 -2.20 14.94
C SER A 68 -6.17 -1.10 14.52
N GLY A 69 -6.65 0.05 14.03
CA GLY A 69 -5.80 1.14 13.56
C GLY A 69 -5.10 0.92 12.22
N THR A 70 -5.32 -0.20 11.54
CA THR A 70 -4.57 -0.57 10.32
C THR A 70 -5.30 -0.29 9.00
N SER A 71 -6.50 0.27 9.07
CA SER A 71 -7.28 0.71 7.92
C SER A 71 -7.82 2.13 8.11
N LEU A 72 -7.91 2.86 7.02
CA LEU A 72 -8.40 4.22 6.96
C LEU A 72 -9.44 4.35 5.85
N SER A 73 -10.56 4.98 6.18
CA SER A 73 -11.58 5.42 5.25
C SER A 73 -11.77 6.92 5.37
N ILE A 74 -11.82 7.61 4.24
CA ILE A 74 -12.04 9.06 4.15
C ILE A 74 -13.21 9.32 3.20
N THR A 75 -14.12 10.18 3.64
CA THR A 75 -15.28 10.66 2.89
C THR A 75 -15.30 12.19 2.93
N VAL A 76 -15.33 12.81 1.76
CA VAL A 76 -15.36 14.28 1.57
C VAL A 76 -16.27 14.64 0.40
N HIS A 77 -16.71 15.90 0.35
CA HIS A 77 -17.65 16.42 -0.64
C HIS A 77 -17.02 17.55 -1.48
N PRO A 78 -15.99 17.24 -2.29
CA PRO A 78 -15.28 18.23 -3.08
C PRO A 78 -16.17 18.89 -4.15
N THR A 79 -15.73 20.05 -4.62
CA THR A 79 -16.31 20.72 -5.80
C THR A 79 -15.34 20.66 -6.98
N TYR A 80 -15.73 21.23 -8.11
CA TYR A 80 -14.85 21.44 -9.26
C TYR A 80 -13.54 22.13 -8.89
N GLN A 81 -12.53 21.98 -9.74
CA GLN A 81 -11.18 22.45 -9.53
C GLN A 81 -10.54 21.74 -8.34
N VAL A 82 -9.79 22.47 -7.51
CA VAL A 82 -8.94 21.90 -6.46
C VAL A 82 -9.60 22.06 -5.10
N SER A 83 -9.66 20.97 -4.34
CA SER A 83 -9.98 20.97 -2.91
C SER A 83 -8.80 20.35 -2.14
N TYR A 84 -8.39 21.00 -1.05
CA TYR A 84 -7.27 20.54 -0.22
C TYR A 84 -7.67 20.47 1.25
N TYR A 85 -7.56 19.28 1.83
CA TYR A 85 -7.90 19.02 3.21
C TYR A 85 -6.64 18.64 3.98
N ARG A 86 -6.31 19.42 5.01
CA ARG A 86 -5.12 19.22 5.84
C ARG A 86 -5.40 18.31 7.01
N ASN A 87 -4.42 17.50 7.39
CA ASN A 87 -4.40 16.73 8.63
C ASN A 87 -5.73 16.01 8.91
N LEU A 88 -6.17 15.21 7.93
CA LEU A 88 -7.37 14.39 8.05
C LEU A 88 -7.14 13.17 8.93
N ALA A 89 -5.97 12.57 8.78
CA ALA A 89 -5.51 11.46 9.58
C ALA A 89 -4.04 11.65 9.96
N VAL A 90 -3.58 10.85 10.89
CA VAL A 90 -2.16 10.75 11.24
C VAL A 90 -1.73 9.30 11.22
N ILE A 91 -0.47 9.04 10.87
CA ILE A 91 0.16 7.74 10.97
C ILE A 91 1.15 7.82 12.13
N LYS A 92 0.99 6.96 13.12
CA LYS A 92 1.79 6.95 14.34
C LYS A 92 2.57 5.65 14.44
N ASN A 93 3.85 5.78 14.73
CA ASN A 93 4.63 4.70 15.30
C ASN A 93 4.57 4.80 16.83
N THR A 94 3.89 3.86 17.48
CA THR A 94 3.74 3.82 18.94
C THR A 94 4.85 3.03 19.63
N ASP A 95 5.80 2.50 18.87
CA ASP A 95 6.94 1.74 19.38
C ASP A 95 8.24 2.58 19.36
N ASN A 96 9.30 2.03 19.93
CA ASN A 96 10.64 2.59 19.99
C ASN A 96 11.57 2.11 18.85
N LYS A 97 11.04 1.33 17.89
CA LYS A 97 11.77 0.84 16.72
C LYS A 97 11.34 1.58 15.45
N ALA A 98 12.19 1.60 14.42
CA ALA A 98 11.81 2.09 13.10
C ALA A 98 11.16 0.96 12.27
N TYR A 99 10.22 1.35 11.41
CA TYR A 99 9.49 0.42 10.53
C TYR A 99 9.50 0.90 9.08
N TYR A 100 9.54 -0.05 8.15
CA TYR A 100 9.09 0.18 6.78
C TYR A 100 7.57 0.12 6.76
N VAL A 101 6.94 1.11 6.16
CA VAL A 101 5.48 1.20 6.02
C VAL A 101 5.15 1.24 4.53
N ASN A 102 4.14 0.46 4.16
CA ASN A 102 3.52 0.51 2.85
C ASN A 102 2.05 0.87 3.02
N LEU A 103 1.64 1.94 2.34
CA LEU A 103 0.23 2.29 2.20
C LEU A 103 -0.27 1.73 0.88
N THR A 104 -1.31 0.92 0.93
CA THR A 104 -1.89 0.28 -0.26
C THR A 104 -3.36 0.65 -0.40
N VAL A 105 -3.75 1.11 -1.59
CA VAL A 105 -5.15 1.33 -1.96
C VAL A 105 -5.78 -0.02 -2.25
N TYR A 106 -6.58 -0.52 -1.30
CA TYR A 106 -7.27 -1.80 -1.43
C TYR A 106 -8.53 -1.68 -2.29
N THR A 107 -9.33 -0.64 -2.03
CA THR A 107 -10.52 -0.32 -2.83
C THR A 107 -10.33 1.07 -3.42
N PRO A 108 -10.02 1.18 -4.72
CA PRO A 108 -9.84 2.47 -5.38
C PRO A 108 -11.18 3.15 -5.68
N ILE A 109 -11.13 4.47 -5.85
CA ILE A 109 -12.26 5.27 -6.35
C ILE A 109 -12.24 5.21 -7.88
N SER A 110 -12.85 4.16 -8.44
CA SER A 110 -12.85 3.90 -9.89
C SER A 110 -13.87 4.70 -10.68
N SER A 111 -14.91 5.24 -10.02
CA SER A 111 -15.96 6.06 -10.65
C SER A 111 -15.62 7.55 -10.73
N TRP A 112 -14.36 7.93 -10.49
CA TRP A 112 -13.94 9.33 -10.43
C TRP A 112 -13.89 9.97 -11.82
N ALA A 113 -14.54 11.13 -11.98
CA ALA A 113 -14.68 11.80 -13.26
C ALA A 113 -13.38 12.50 -13.69
N ASN A 114 -12.56 11.87 -14.55
CA ASN A 114 -11.33 12.42 -15.17
C ASN A 114 -10.50 13.36 -14.27
N GLY A 115 -10.53 13.09 -12.98
CA GLY A 115 -9.94 13.91 -11.94
C GLY A 115 -8.91 13.08 -11.19
N ASN A 116 -8.40 13.66 -10.12
CA ASN A 116 -7.40 12.99 -9.30
C ASN A 116 -7.78 13.12 -7.82
N ILE A 117 -7.52 12.05 -7.08
CA ILE A 117 -7.61 12.04 -5.63
C ILE A 117 -6.29 11.49 -5.11
N THR A 118 -5.58 12.28 -4.33
CA THR A 118 -4.26 11.95 -3.85
C THR A 118 -4.18 12.13 -2.34
N LEU A 119 -3.73 11.09 -1.64
CA LEU A 119 -3.24 11.21 -0.27
C LEU A 119 -1.79 11.66 -0.29
N ILE A 120 -1.46 12.57 0.61
CA ILE A 120 -0.11 13.08 0.78
C ILE A 120 0.26 12.96 2.25
N VAL A 121 1.38 12.28 2.51
CA VAL A 121 1.92 12.07 3.84
C VAL A 121 3.05 13.05 4.08
N TYR A 122 3.04 13.71 5.23
CA TYR A 122 4.07 14.67 5.64
C TYR A 122 4.60 14.35 7.03
N GLY A 123 5.81 14.86 7.32
CA GLY A 123 6.25 15.02 8.70
C GLY A 123 5.27 15.91 9.48
N SER A 124 5.06 15.61 10.76
CA SER A 124 4.20 16.43 11.61
C SER A 124 4.74 17.86 11.72
N GLY A 125 3.84 18.84 11.62
CA GLY A 125 4.19 20.27 11.66
C GLY A 125 4.82 20.83 10.38
N THR A 126 5.03 20.01 9.34
CA THR A 126 5.60 20.49 8.07
C THR A 126 4.72 21.55 7.43
N VAL A 127 5.31 22.68 7.02
CA VAL A 127 4.61 23.73 6.27
C VAL A 127 4.17 23.21 4.91
N ARG A 128 2.89 23.38 4.56
CA ARG A 128 2.35 23.02 3.25
C ARG A 128 2.47 24.23 2.32
N SER A 129 3.22 24.10 1.23
CA SER A 129 3.19 25.10 0.17
C SER A 129 2.12 24.72 -0.85
N LEU A 130 1.02 25.47 -0.86
CA LEU A 130 -0.02 25.41 -1.89
C LEU A 130 0.20 26.46 -2.99
N THR A 131 1.41 27.05 -3.05
CA THR A 131 1.74 28.09 -4.01
C THR A 131 1.78 27.49 -5.42
N GLY A 132 0.98 28.03 -6.36
CA GLY A 132 0.92 27.57 -7.75
C GLY A 132 -0.23 26.62 -8.10
N TRP A 133 -1.26 26.54 -7.25
CA TRP A 133 -2.39 25.63 -7.40
C TRP A 133 -3.71 26.34 -7.73
N PRO A 134 -4.52 25.84 -8.68
CA PRO A 134 -4.14 24.98 -9.81
C PRO A 134 -3.35 25.77 -10.86
N LYS A 135 -2.27 25.19 -11.41
CA LYS A 135 -1.58 25.77 -12.57
C LYS A 135 -2.45 25.55 -13.82
N THR A 136 -2.85 26.62 -14.48
CA THR A 136 -3.57 26.56 -15.77
C THR A 136 -2.75 25.79 -16.79
N VAL A 137 -3.36 24.79 -17.44
CA VAL A 137 -2.74 23.94 -18.47
C VAL A 137 -2.37 24.78 -19.71
N PRO A 138 -1.13 24.74 -20.21
CA PRO A 138 -0.89 24.84 -21.64
C PRO A 138 -1.01 23.42 -22.22
N THR A 139 -1.90 23.27 -23.19
CA THR A 139 -2.05 22.08 -24.02
C THR A 139 -0.68 21.58 -24.49
N ASN A 140 -0.43 20.27 -24.34
CA ASN A 140 0.62 19.45 -24.98
C ASN A 140 1.80 18.98 -24.09
N SER A 141 1.53 18.24 -23.01
CA SER A 141 2.50 17.28 -22.43
C SER A 141 1.86 15.90 -22.34
N THR A 142 2.25 15.03 -23.28
CA THR A 142 1.84 13.63 -23.43
C THR A 142 2.72 12.79 -22.49
N ASN A 143 2.33 12.39 -21.28
CA ASN A 143 1.46 11.25 -21.02
C ASN A 143 1.15 11.09 -19.50
N ASP A 144 1.18 12.19 -18.74
CA ASP A 144 0.59 12.21 -17.39
C ASP A 144 -0.19 13.52 -17.17
N PRO A 145 -1.53 13.50 -17.33
CA PRO A 145 -2.36 14.68 -17.15
C PRO A 145 -2.40 15.21 -15.70
N TYR A 146 -1.76 14.54 -14.73
CA TYR A 146 -1.79 14.89 -13.32
C TYR A 146 -0.43 15.21 -12.68
N SER A 147 0.64 15.30 -13.49
CA SER A 147 1.99 15.72 -13.04
C SER A 147 2.04 17.08 -12.32
N TYR A 148 0.94 17.85 -12.35
CA TYR A 148 0.76 19.19 -11.77
C TYR A 148 0.25 19.19 -10.33
N LEU A 149 -0.14 18.03 -9.80
CA LEU A 149 -0.66 17.86 -8.44
C LEU A 149 0.42 17.34 -7.46
N ASN A 150 1.69 17.61 -7.77
CA ASN A 150 2.78 17.21 -6.91
C ASN A 150 3.15 18.40 -6.01
N PRO A 151 2.85 18.39 -4.69
CA PRO A 151 3.40 19.37 -3.77
C PRO A 151 4.92 19.42 -3.99
N THR A 152 5.52 20.60 -4.03
CA THR A 152 6.92 20.74 -4.43
C THR A 152 7.79 19.78 -3.60
N ALA A 153 8.57 18.94 -4.29
CA ALA A 153 9.15 17.66 -3.83
C ALA A 153 10.02 17.66 -2.55
N SER A 154 10.17 18.80 -1.88
CA SER A 154 11.09 18.98 -0.76
C SER A 154 10.49 18.69 0.62
N SER A 155 9.17 18.41 0.73
CA SER A 155 8.48 18.45 2.04
C SER A 155 7.59 17.26 2.39
N TYR A 156 7.15 16.46 1.42
CA TYR A 156 6.31 15.29 1.68
C TYR A 156 7.14 14.00 1.85
N VAL A 157 6.61 13.07 2.64
CA VAL A 157 7.19 11.74 2.90
C VAL A 157 6.72 10.74 1.84
N ALA A 158 5.44 10.78 1.49
CA ALA A 158 4.86 9.87 0.50
C ALA A 158 3.63 10.47 -0.19
N ILE A 159 3.33 9.95 -1.38
CA ILE A 159 2.15 10.28 -2.18
C ILE A 159 1.48 8.98 -2.62
N LEU A 160 0.16 8.97 -2.59
CA LEU A 160 -0.65 7.81 -2.98
C LEU A 160 -1.88 8.24 -3.78
N ASP A 161 -2.01 7.72 -5.00
CA ASP A 161 -3.17 7.96 -5.88
C ASP A 161 -4.31 7.00 -5.52
N LEU A 162 -5.44 7.55 -5.08
CA LEU A 162 -6.61 6.79 -4.62
C LEU A 162 -7.55 6.35 -5.77
N THR A 163 -7.32 6.81 -6.99
CA THR A 163 -8.20 6.51 -8.15
C THR A 163 -7.91 5.15 -8.78
N LYS A 164 -6.81 4.51 -8.38
CA LYS A 164 -6.36 3.19 -8.85
C LYS A 164 -5.73 2.39 -7.72
N SER A 165 -5.70 1.08 -7.86
CA SER A 165 -4.91 0.23 -6.97
C SER A 165 -3.43 0.60 -7.10
N SER A 166 -2.89 1.16 -6.03
CA SER A 166 -1.53 1.66 -5.96
C SER A 166 -0.97 1.46 -4.56
N SER A 167 0.35 1.47 -4.45
CA SER A 167 1.04 1.37 -3.17
C SER A 167 2.23 2.33 -3.14
N THR A 168 2.53 2.86 -1.96
CA THR A 168 3.71 3.69 -1.71
C THR A 168 4.38 3.27 -0.42
N SER A 169 5.72 3.31 -0.40
CA SER A 169 6.53 2.85 0.72
C SER A 169 7.39 3.97 1.28
N PHE A 170 7.53 4.02 2.60
CA PHE A 170 8.42 4.95 3.29
C PHE A 170 8.85 4.36 4.64
N GLN A 171 9.88 4.95 5.25
CA GLN A 171 10.29 4.60 6.61
C GLN A 171 9.62 5.54 7.62
N ILE A 172 9.18 5.00 8.75
CA ILE A 172 8.76 5.76 9.92
C ILE A 172 9.70 5.45 11.09
N ASN A 173 10.27 6.48 11.68
CA ASN A 173 11.19 6.36 12.81
C ASN A 173 10.44 6.07 14.12
N ALA A 174 11.19 5.64 15.13
CA ALA A 174 10.68 5.41 16.48
C ALA A 174 9.87 6.62 16.99
N SER A 175 8.68 6.36 17.55
CA SER A 175 7.79 7.38 18.12
C SER A 175 7.38 8.52 17.18
N GLN A 176 7.62 8.38 15.87
CA GLN A 176 7.32 9.41 14.89
C GLN A 176 5.82 9.46 14.61
N THR A 177 5.31 10.68 14.42
CA THR A 177 3.97 10.95 13.89
C THR A 177 4.09 11.63 12.54
N LEU A 178 3.32 11.15 11.57
CA LEU A 178 3.16 11.72 10.25
C LEU A 178 1.71 12.19 10.08
N GLU A 179 1.54 13.26 9.32
CA GLU A 179 0.23 13.83 9.00
C GLU A 179 -0.19 13.42 7.60
N VAL A 180 -1.48 13.17 7.42
CA VAL A 180 -2.09 12.77 6.15
C VAL A 180 -3.02 13.88 5.69
N ASP A 181 -2.70 14.44 4.53
CA ASP A 181 -3.51 15.43 3.82
C ASP A 181 -4.19 14.76 2.62
N LEU A 182 -5.29 15.32 2.17
CA LEU A 182 -6.02 14.87 0.99
C LEU A 182 -6.14 16.01 -0.02
N LEU A 183 -5.74 15.72 -1.24
CA LEU A 183 -5.81 16.61 -2.37
C LEU A 183 -6.76 16.03 -3.41
N ILE A 184 -7.67 16.85 -3.89
CA ILE A 184 -8.65 16.46 -4.89
C ILE A 184 -8.64 17.47 -6.03
N TYR A 185 -8.70 16.96 -7.25
CA TYR A 185 -8.97 17.71 -8.46
C TYR A 185 -10.13 17.10 -9.23
N ILE A 186 -11.09 17.92 -9.64
CA ILE A 186 -12.17 17.55 -10.55
C ILE A 186 -12.23 18.58 -11.68
N PRO A 187 -12.06 18.21 -12.96
CA PRO A 187 -12.16 19.16 -14.07
C PRO A 187 -13.57 19.74 -14.20
N GLU A 188 -13.68 20.97 -14.70
CA GLU A 188 -14.98 21.55 -15.05
C GLU A 188 -15.63 20.78 -16.21
N GLY A 189 -16.97 20.79 -16.25
CA GLY A 189 -17.74 20.17 -17.32
C GLY A 189 -17.98 18.66 -17.19
N VAL A 190 -17.50 18.03 -16.11
CA VAL A 190 -17.85 16.63 -15.78
C VAL A 190 -18.97 16.55 -14.76
N GLN A 191 -19.73 15.45 -14.75
CA GLN A 191 -20.74 15.23 -13.71
C GLN A 191 -20.06 14.99 -12.35
N LEU A 192 -20.46 15.75 -11.33
CA LEU A 192 -19.92 15.58 -9.98
C LEU A 192 -20.36 14.24 -9.38
N PRO A 193 -19.45 13.50 -8.73
CA PRO A 193 -19.83 12.35 -7.91
C PRO A 193 -20.57 12.84 -6.66
N SER A 194 -21.59 12.10 -6.22
CA SER A 194 -22.34 12.43 -4.99
C SER A 194 -21.51 12.22 -3.72
N SER A 195 -20.65 11.20 -3.73
CA SER A 195 -19.60 10.94 -2.76
C SER A 195 -18.65 9.88 -3.34
N ALA A 196 -17.45 9.77 -2.80
CA ALA A 196 -16.55 8.67 -3.08
C ALA A 196 -15.84 8.21 -1.80
N THR A 197 -15.49 6.93 -1.77
CA THR A 197 -14.78 6.32 -0.64
C THR A 197 -13.67 5.45 -1.19
N ALA A 198 -12.46 5.65 -0.68
CA ALA A 198 -11.33 4.74 -0.89
C ALA A 198 -11.01 4.05 0.44
N GLN A 199 -10.54 2.81 0.34
CA GLN A 199 -10.00 2.08 1.49
C GLN A 199 -8.50 1.93 1.34
N VAL A 200 -7.76 2.40 2.36
CA VAL A 200 -6.31 2.32 2.40
C VAL A 200 -5.90 1.40 3.55
N TYR A 201 -5.04 0.44 3.25
CA TYR A 201 -4.44 -0.46 4.21
C TYR A 201 -3.03 -0.03 4.55
N LEU A 202 -2.67 -0.22 5.81
CA LEU A 202 -1.34 -0.02 6.32
C LEU A 202 -0.69 -1.39 6.54
N VAL A 203 0.45 -1.60 5.86
CA VAL A 203 1.29 -2.78 6.00
C VAL A 203 2.65 -2.32 6.52
N TYR A 204 3.25 -3.04 7.47
CA TYR A 204 4.54 -2.66 8.04
C TYR A 204 5.45 -3.85 8.34
N SER A 205 6.75 -3.60 8.37
CA SER A 205 7.77 -4.53 8.87
C SER A 205 8.88 -3.78 9.63
N PRO A 206 9.52 -4.40 10.64
CA PRO A 206 10.66 -3.79 11.33
C PRO A 206 11.81 -3.49 10.35
N VAL A 207 12.53 -2.39 10.53
CA VAL A 207 13.72 -2.05 9.71
C VAL A 207 14.90 -2.97 10.01
N SER A 208 14.99 -3.49 11.24
CA SER A 208 16.02 -4.42 11.69
C SER A 208 15.41 -5.58 12.45
N GLU A 209 15.75 -6.79 12.05
CA GLU A 209 15.48 -8.02 12.81
C GLU A 209 16.80 -8.52 13.41
N THR A 210 16.76 -8.98 14.66
CA THR A 210 17.89 -9.70 15.26
C THR A 210 17.64 -11.19 15.07
N PRO A 211 18.49 -11.92 14.32
CA PRO A 211 18.36 -13.38 14.21
C PRO A 211 18.41 -14.04 15.59
N PRO A 212 17.73 -15.18 15.79
CA PRO A 212 17.91 -15.98 17.01
C PRO A 212 19.40 -16.31 17.17
N SER A 213 19.96 -16.11 18.37
CA SER A 213 21.33 -16.57 18.60
C SER A 213 21.33 -18.10 18.54
N VAL A 214 22.21 -18.69 17.73
CA VAL A 214 22.46 -20.12 17.80
C VAL A 214 23.00 -20.41 19.20
N ALA A 215 22.27 -21.20 20.00
CA ALA A 215 22.79 -21.65 21.28
C ALA A 215 24.06 -22.49 21.02
N PRO A 216 25.15 -22.29 21.79
CA PRO A 216 26.40 -23.02 21.62
C PRO A 216 26.24 -24.53 21.85
#